data_AF-F0ZTJ1-F1
#
_entry.id   AF-F0ZTJ1-F1
#
_cell.length_a   1.000
_cell.length_b   1.000
_cell.length_c   1.000
_cell.angle_alpha   90.00
_cell.angle_beta   90.00
_cell.angle_gamma   90.00
#
_symmetry.space_group_name_H-M   'P 1'
#
loop_
_entity.id
_entity.type
_entity.pdbx_description
1 polymer ?
#
loop_
_entity_poly.entity_id
_entity_poly.type
_entity_poly.pdbx_seq_one_letter_code
_entity_poly.pdbx_strand_id
1 'polypeptide(L)'
;YEFAGLSLELKEGSIKISVSIKNYQYESVFNTIQLQFRSKVSVNQNGNDCNSGDTNFSTDELDKNQLLNYVSITKNQKVLTGRFVNRAISDGRPTFMKTKAVSTSSDTLIVGIELPHCVEECLIDPDFSVLVSPNFSDCKKTRAAWVLPVAIVVPCVTVAALIIIVSYLYRKHRMTILMAKDKYKFSLKSLSRK
;
A
#
# COMPACT_ATOMS: atom_id res chain seq x y z
N TYR A 1 -19.24 -18.79 -5.97
CA TYR A 1 -18.79 -19.97 -5.22
C TYR A 1 -19.90 -20.37 -4.26
N GLU A 2 -19.95 -21.63 -3.83
CA GLU A 2 -20.98 -22.10 -2.91
C GLU A 2 -20.39 -22.28 -1.51
N PHE A 3 -21.10 -21.82 -0.48
CA PHE A 3 -20.75 -22.04 0.92
C PHE A 3 -22.01 -22.13 1.78
N ALA A 4 -22.10 -23.14 2.66
CA ALA A 4 -23.23 -23.35 3.58
C ALA A 4 -24.62 -23.27 2.89
N GLY A 5 -24.71 -23.78 1.65
CA GLY A 5 -25.93 -23.77 0.83
C GLY A 5 -26.29 -22.40 0.24
N LEU A 6 -25.32 -21.50 0.09
CA LEU A 6 -25.48 -20.17 -0.49
C LEU A 6 -24.51 -19.96 -1.64
N SER A 7 -25.04 -19.41 -2.73
CA SER A 7 -24.25 -18.92 -3.86
C SER A 7 -23.76 -17.51 -3.57
N LEU A 8 -22.45 -17.36 -3.44
CA LEU A 8 -21.78 -16.11 -3.09
C LEU A 8 -20.85 -15.67 -4.22
N GLU A 9 -20.84 -14.38 -4.51
CA GLU A 9 -19.92 -13.77 -5.47
C GLU A 9 -18.68 -13.22 -4.73
N LEU A 10 -17.49 -13.52 -5.26
CA LEU A 10 -16.24 -12.95 -4.78
C LEU A 10 -15.77 -11.89 -5.77
N LYS A 11 -15.69 -10.63 -5.33
CA LYS A 11 -15.25 -9.53 -6.18
C LYS A 11 -13.75 -9.62 -6.46
N GLU A 12 -13.31 -9.08 -7.59
CA GLU A 12 -11.89 -8.96 -7.91
C GLU A 12 -11.12 -8.22 -6.80
N GLY A 13 -9.92 -8.69 -6.48
CA GLY A 13 -9.11 -8.14 -5.39
C GLY A 13 -9.59 -8.48 -3.98
N SER A 14 -10.62 -9.33 -3.84
CA SER A 14 -11.06 -9.85 -2.53
C SER A 14 -10.27 -11.09 -2.12
N ILE A 15 -10.11 -11.26 -0.82
CA ILE A 15 -9.44 -12.38 -0.17
C ILE A 15 -10.49 -13.19 0.58
N LYS A 16 -10.52 -14.48 0.31
CA LYS A 16 -11.39 -15.44 0.97
C LYS A 16 -10.59 -16.21 2.03
N ILE A 17 -11.11 -16.33 3.25
CA ILE A 17 -10.44 -17.03 4.34
C ILE A 17 -11.34 -18.16 4.81
N SER A 18 -10.85 -19.40 4.73
CA SER A 18 -11.52 -20.55 5.30
C SER A 18 -10.88 -20.92 6.64
N VAL A 19 -11.68 -21.04 7.68
CA VAL A 19 -11.28 -21.51 9.01
C VAL A 19 -11.96 -22.85 9.25
N SER A 20 -11.18 -23.86 9.61
CA SER A 20 -11.64 -25.20 10.00
C SER A 20 -11.19 -25.47 11.43
N ILE A 21 -12.15 -25.70 12.32
CA ILE A 21 -11.91 -26.07 13.72
C ILE A 21 -12.37 -27.52 13.86
N LYS A 22 -11.46 -28.43 14.20
CA LYS A 22 -11.75 -29.87 14.27
C LYS A 22 -11.57 -30.41 15.68
N ASN A 23 -12.42 -31.38 16.04
CA ASN A 23 -12.32 -32.15 17.29
C ASN A 23 -12.18 -31.26 18.55
N TYR A 24 -12.92 -30.16 18.62
CA TYR A 24 -12.89 -29.29 19.80
C TYR A 24 -13.67 -29.95 20.95
N GLN A 25 -13.05 -30.05 22.12
CA GLN A 25 -13.68 -30.65 23.29
C GLN A 25 -14.41 -29.58 24.10
N TYR A 26 -15.74 -29.61 24.04
CA TYR A 26 -16.58 -28.76 24.86
C TYR A 26 -16.70 -29.34 26.27
N GLU A 27 -16.63 -28.48 27.29
CA GLU A 27 -16.88 -28.92 28.67
C GLU A 27 -18.34 -29.33 28.90
N SER A 28 -19.26 -28.80 28.09
CA SER A 28 -20.70 -29.04 28.16
C SER A 28 -21.36 -28.80 26.81
N VAL A 29 -22.50 -29.45 26.57
CA VAL A 29 -23.35 -29.26 25.38
C VAL A 29 -23.91 -27.84 25.23
N PHE A 30 -23.91 -27.05 26.31
CA PHE A 30 -24.37 -25.66 26.31
C PHE A 30 -23.26 -24.65 25.97
N ASN A 31 -22.01 -25.10 25.90
CA ASN A 31 -20.88 -24.24 25.57
C ASN A 31 -20.81 -24.01 24.06
N THR A 32 -20.38 -22.82 23.66
CA THR A 32 -20.18 -22.44 22.25
C THR A 32 -18.80 -21.83 22.08
N ILE A 33 -18.21 -21.99 20.88
CA ILE A 33 -16.94 -21.36 20.55
C ILE A 33 -17.22 -19.96 20.04
N GLN A 34 -16.46 -18.97 20.52
CA GLN A 34 -16.39 -17.65 19.91
C GLN A 34 -15.06 -17.47 19.19
N LEU A 35 -15.08 -17.51 17.86
CA LEU A 35 -13.91 -17.21 17.03
C LEU A 35 -13.73 -15.69 16.93
N GLN A 36 -12.55 -15.17 17.31
CA GLN A 36 -12.29 -13.74 17.32
C GLN A 36 -11.26 -13.34 16.24
N PHE A 37 -11.68 -12.47 15.32
CA PHE A 37 -10.82 -11.80 14.36
C PHE A 37 -10.37 -10.46 14.91
N ARG A 38 -9.07 -10.33 15.21
CA ARG A 38 -8.46 -9.09 15.67
C ARG A 38 -7.76 -8.38 14.52
N SER A 39 -8.19 -7.17 14.22
CA SER A 39 -7.55 -6.26 13.27
C SER A 39 -6.89 -5.11 14.02
N LYS A 40 -5.65 -4.77 13.66
CA LYS A 40 -4.92 -3.63 14.21
C LYS A 40 -4.42 -2.73 13.07
N VAL A 41 -4.70 -1.44 13.17
CA VAL A 41 -4.29 -0.41 12.22
C VAL A 41 -3.03 0.25 12.76
N SER A 42 -1.90 0.08 12.08
CA SER A 42 -0.66 0.78 12.39
C SER A 42 -0.49 2.04 11.53
N VAL A 43 0.14 3.06 12.11
CA VAL A 43 0.55 4.26 11.37
C VAL A 43 1.94 4.01 10.80
N ASN A 44 2.04 3.77 9.49
CA ASN A 44 3.33 3.84 8.80
C ASN A 44 3.55 5.29 8.36
N GLN A 45 4.40 6.02 9.10
CA GLN A 45 4.80 7.40 8.78
C GLN A 45 5.77 7.47 7.60
N ASN A 46 5.46 6.81 6.49
CA ASN A 46 6.27 6.93 5.28
C ASN A 46 5.88 8.23 4.57
N GLY A 47 6.55 9.32 4.95
CA GLY A 47 6.75 10.69 4.39
C GLY A 47 5.97 11.28 3.20
N ASN A 48 5.05 10.57 2.56
CA ASN A 48 4.26 11.00 1.40
C ASN A 48 2.78 10.68 1.65
N ASP A 49 2.21 11.26 2.72
CA ASP A 49 0.81 11.00 3.09
C ASP A 49 -0.13 11.93 2.32
N CYS A 50 -0.20 11.76 1.00
CA CYS A 50 -1.15 12.50 0.17
C CYS A 50 -2.61 12.02 0.40
N ASN A 51 -2.75 10.84 0.98
CA ASN A 51 -4.03 10.22 1.34
C ASN A 51 -4.21 10.16 2.85
N SER A 52 -3.86 11.21 3.57
CA SER A 52 -4.07 11.26 5.02
C SER A 52 -5.56 11.15 5.35
N GLY A 53 -5.87 10.37 6.38
CA GLY A 53 -7.23 10.16 6.84
C GLY A 53 -7.25 9.48 8.19
N ASP A 54 -8.24 9.79 8.99
CA ASP A 54 -8.41 9.19 10.31
C ASP A 54 -8.74 7.70 10.21
N THR A 55 -8.42 6.98 11.28
CA THR A 55 -8.87 5.60 11.43
C THR A 55 -10.34 5.64 11.83
N ASN A 56 -11.20 4.94 11.09
CA ASN A 56 -12.59 4.76 11.46
C ASN A 56 -12.99 3.29 11.34
N PHE A 57 -13.83 2.83 12.27
CA PHE A 57 -14.40 1.50 12.27
C PHE A 57 -15.92 1.61 12.17
N SER A 58 -16.54 0.97 11.19
CA SER A 58 -17.99 0.83 11.15
C SER A 58 -18.37 -0.63 11.35
N THR A 59 -19.19 -0.86 12.38
CA THR A 59 -19.71 -2.15 12.82
C THR A 59 -21.24 -2.17 12.83
N ASP A 60 -21.88 -1.15 12.26
CA ASP A 60 -23.33 -0.95 12.33
C ASP A 60 -24.10 -2.05 11.60
N GLU A 61 -23.46 -2.77 10.69
CA GLU A 61 -24.04 -3.89 9.94
C GLU A 61 -23.73 -5.26 10.56
N LEU A 62 -23.35 -5.30 11.84
CA LEU A 62 -23.27 -6.53 12.62
C LEU A 62 -24.57 -6.78 13.39
N ASP A 63 -24.87 -8.05 13.64
CA ASP A 63 -25.99 -8.52 14.49
C ASP A 63 -27.40 -8.05 14.09
N LYS A 64 -27.61 -7.68 12.82
CA LYS A 64 -28.91 -7.20 12.31
C LYS A 64 -29.87 -8.30 11.83
N ASN A 65 -29.71 -9.54 12.30
CA ASN A 65 -30.46 -10.71 11.80
C ASN A 65 -30.46 -10.84 10.26
N GLN A 66 -29.37 -10.43 9.61
CA GLN A 66 -29.22 -10.44 8.16
C GLN A 66 -28.33 -11.59 7.69
N LEU A 67 -28.50 -12.00 6.43
CA LEU A 67 -27.72 -13.07 5.81
C LEU A 67 -26.23 -12.74 5.75
N LEU A 68 -25.90 -11.49 5.47
CA LEU A 68 -24.54 -10.99 5.28
C LEU A 68 -24.32 -9.83 6.26
N ASN A 69 -23.33 -9.97 7.13
CA ASN A 69 -22.92 -8.95 8.07
C ASN A 69 -21.62 -8.32 7.58
N TYR A 70 -21.49 -7.01 7.77
CA TYR A 70 -20.34 -6.26 7.27
C TYR A 70 -19.64 -5.51 8.39
N VAL A 71 -18.33 -5.44 8.24
CA VAL A 71 -17.46 -4.57 9.02
C VAL A 71 -16.58 -3.79 8.06
N SER A 72 -16.32 -2.52 8.36
CA SER A 72 -15.36 -1.75 7.58
C SER A 72 -14.34 -1.04 8.45
N ILE A 73 -13.10 -1.04 7.99
CA ILE A 73 -11.96 -0.37 8.60
C ILE A 73 -11.45 0.63 7.57
N THR A 74 -11.62 1.92 7.86
CA THR A 74 -11.14 3.01 7.01
C THR A 74 -9.86 3.57 7.59
N LYS A 75 -8.81 3.68 6.76
CA LYS A 75 -7.58 4.39 7.11
C LYS A 75 -6.92 4.94 5.86
N ASN A 76 -6.46 6.19 5.91
CA ASN A 76 -5.74 6.84 4.82
C ASN A 76 -6.44 6.66 3.47
N GLN A 77 -7.76 6.90 3.48
CA GLN A 77 -8.61 6.83 2.29
C GLN A 77 -8.66 5.44 1.62
N LYS A 78 -8.29 4.40 2.37
CA LYS A 78 -8.48 2.99 2.01
C LYS A 78 -9.50 2.40 2.97
N VAL A 79 -10.35 1.51 2.46
CA VAL A 79 -11.40 0.85 3.21
C VAL A 79 -11.21 -0.65 3.08
N LEU A 80 -10.91 -1.32 4.19
CA LEU A 80 -10.97 -2.78 4.28
C LEU A 80 -12.37 -3.16 4.75
N THR A 81 -13.11 -3.89 3.92
CA THR A 81 -14.44 -4.40 4.25
C THR A 81 -14.36 -5.91 4.47
N GLY A 82 -14.81 -6.39 5.62
CA GLY A 82 -15.02 -7.81 5.90
C GLY A 82 -16.50 -8.16 5.80
N ARG A 83 -16.82 -9.26 5.13
CA ARG A 83 -18.16 -9.80 4.97
C ARG A 83 -18.25 -11.16 5.65
N PHE A 84 -19.23 -11.30 6.54
CA PHE A 84 -19.49 -12.49 7.33
C PHE A 84 -20.90 -12.99 7.03
N VAL A 85 -21.00 -14.14 6.38
CA VAL A 85 -22.28 -14.84 6.18
C VAL A 85 -22.81 -15.31 7.53
N ASN A 86 -24.11 -15.25 7.81
CA ASN A 86 -24.67 -15.75 9.07
C ASN A 86 -24.79 -17.28 9.14
N ARG A 87 -23.96 -18.02 8.39
CA ARG A 87 -23.94 -19.48 8.33
C ARG A 87 -22.53 -20.02 8.47
N ALA A 88 -22.40 -21.12 9.20
CA ALA A 88 -21.25 -21.99 9.23
C ALA A 88 -21.66 -23.39 8.76
N ILE A 89 -20.69 -24.26 8.49
CA ILE A 89 -20.95 -25.70 8.35
C ILE A 89 -20.51 -26.36 9.66
N SER A 90 -21.48 -26.90 10.40
CA SER A 90 -21.25 -27.69 11.62
C SER A 90 -21.48 -29.15 11.28
N ASP A 91 -20.45 -29.99 11.42
CA ASP A 91 -20.50 -31.44 11.19
C ASP A 91 -21.16 -31.79 9.83
N GLY A 92 -20.74 -31.07 8.79
CA GLY A 92 -21.27 -31.21 7.43
C GLY A 92 -22.62 -30.54 7.15
N ARG A 93 -23.25 -29.89 8.15
CA ARG A 93 -24.57 -29.28 8.03
C ARG A 93 -24.53 -27.75 8.09
N PRO A 94 -25.12 -27.03 7.12
CA PRO A 94 -25.28 -25.58 7.20
C PRO A 94 -26.10 -25.18 8.43
N THR A 95 -25.52 -24.35 9.29
CA THR A 95 -26.12 -23.93 10.57
C THR A 95 -25.89 -22.44 10.78
N PHE A 96 -26.83 -21.77 11.45
CA PHE A 96 -26.71 -20.34 11.73
C PHE A 96 -25.57 -20.02 12.70
N MET A 97 -24.90 -18.90 12.46
CA MET A 97 -23.90 -18.32 13.36
C MET A 97 -24.16 -16.82 13.52
N LYS A 98 -23.69 -16.26 14.64
CA LYS A 98 -23.84 -14.82 14.93
C LYS A 98 -22.50 -14.12 14.88
N THR A 99 -22.47 -12.91 14.34
CA THR A 99 -21.26 -12.09 14.28
C THR A 99 -21.52 -10.76 14.97
N LYS A 100 -20.64 -10.39 15.90
CA LYS A 100 -20.75 -9.17 16.71
C LYS A 100 -19.40 -8.48 16.88
N ALA A 101 -19.44 -7.16 17.11
CA ALA A 101 -18.27 -6.45 17.58
C ALA A 101 -18.03 -6.79 19.05
N VAL A 102 -16.87 -7.38 19.36
CA VAL A 102 -16.47 -7.71 20.74
C VAL A 102 -15.79 -6.53 21.40
N SER A 103 -14.93 -5.83 20.65
CA SER A 103 -14.23 -4.64 21.14
C SER A 103 -13.84 -3.74 19.99
N THR A 104 -14.04 -2.44 20.17
CA THR A 104 -13.60 -1.40 19.24
C THR A 104 -12.80 -0.38 20.03
N SER A 105 -11.54 -0.17 19.65
CA SER A 105 -10.63 0.85 20.19
C SER A 105 -10.22 1.81 19.06
N SER A 106 -9.35 2.78 19.35
CA SER A 106 -8.90 3.75 18.34
C SER A 106 -8.08 3.15 17.19
N ASP A 107 -7.37 2.05 17.44
CA ASP A 107 -6.50 1.38 16.47
C ASP A 107 -6.83 -0.10 16.26
N THR A 108 -7.74 -0.66 17.05
CA THR A 108 -7.98 -2.10 17.12
C THR A 108 -9.47 -2.39 17.02
N LEU A 109 -9.83 -3.37 16.19
CA LEU A 109 -11.18 -3.90 16.08
C LEU A 109 -11.17 -5.41 16.26
N ILE A 110 -12.02 -5.91 17.15
CA ILE A 110 -12.21 -7.34 17.41
C ILE A 110 -13.64 -7.71 17.03
N VAL A 111 -13.76 -8.55 16.00
CA VAL A 111 -15.03 -9.14 15.56
C VAL A 111 -15.11 -10.57 16.09
N GLY A 112 -16.16 -10.89 16.83
CA GLY A 112 -16.43 -12.22 17.35
C GLY A 112 -17.50 -12.92 16.53
N ILE A 113 -17.27 -14.19 16.23
CA ILE A 113 -18.21 -15.08 15.57
C ILE A 113 -18.59 -16.18 16.56
N GLU A 114 -19.84 -16.22 16.97
CA GLU A 114 -20.40 -17.26 17.82
C GLU A 114 -20.80 -18.44 16.93
N LEU A 115 -20.08 -19.55 17.11
CA LEU A 115 -20.26 -20.75 16.30
C LEU A 115 -21.34 -21.64 16.90
N PRO A 116 -22.09 -22.36 16.05
CA PRO A 116 -22.90 -23.48 16.52
C PRO A 116 -22.02 -24.53 17.20
N HIS A 117 -22.63 -25.37 18.02
CA HIS A 117 -21.96 -26.56 18.55
C HIS A 117 -21.61 -27.51 17.39
N CYS A 118 -20.35 -27.94 17.31
CA CYS A 118 -19.83 -28.85 16.30
C CYS A 118 -18.84 -29.82 16.96
N VAL A 119 -18.96 -31.12 16.73
CA VAL A 119 -18.11 -32.13 17.39
C VAL A 119 -16.93 -32.51 16.51
N GLU A 120 -17.17 -32.73 15.23
CA GLU A 120 -16.16 -33.16 14.25
C GLU A 120 -15.49 -31.97 13.60
N GLU A 121 -16.27 -31.02 13.06
CA GLU A 121 -15.76 -29.86 12.35
C GLU A 121 -16.73 -28.67 12.34
N CYS A 122 -16.19 -27.49 12.65
CA CYS A 122 -16.78 -26.19 12.30
C CYS A 122 -16.00 -25.56 11.15
N LEU A 123 -16.67 -25.31 10.02
CA LEU A 123 -16.12 -24.58 8.88
C LEU A 123 -16.76 -23.20 8.77
N ILE A 124 -15.92 -22.17 8.65
CA ILE A 124 -16.29 -20.76 8.54
C ILE A 124 -15.53 -20.16 7.37
N ASP A 125 -16.16 -19.25 6.62
CA ASP A 125 -15.59 -18.76 5.37
C ASP A 125 -15.86 -17.27 5.12
N PRO A 126 -15.32 -16.35 5.95
CA PRO A 126 -15.43 -14.91 5.69
C PRO A 126 -14.61 -14.48 4.48
N ASP A 127 -15.06 -13.40 3.84
CA ASP A 127 -14.32 -12.74 2.77
C ASP A 127 -14.03 -11.28 3.10
N PHE A 128 -12.94 -10.77 2.55
CA PHE A 128 -12.43 -9.42 2.80
C PHE A 128 -12.08 -8.76 1.48
N SER A 129 -12.45 -7.49 1.31
CA SER A 129 -12.13 -6.70 0.13
C SER A 129 -11.49 -5.38 0.52
N VAL A 130 -10.54 -4.90 -0.28
CA VAL A 130 -9.94 -3.57 -0.10
C VAL A 130 -10.44 -2.64 -1.19
N LEU A 131 -10.99 -1.50 -0.77
CA LEU A 131 -11.49 -0.44 -1.63
C LEU A 131 -10.73 0.85 -1.36
N VAL A 132 -10.74 1.77 -2.32
CA VAL A 132 -10.30 3.15 -2.14
C VAL A 132 -11.52 4.04 -1.95
N SER A 133 -11.40 5.05 -1.09
CA SER A 133 -12.47 6.02 -0.90
C SER A 133 -12.57 6.93 -2.15
N PRO A 134 -13.72 7.58 -2.38
CA PRO A 134 -13.88 8.52 -3.49
C PRO A 134 -12.91 9.70 -3.47
N ASN A 135 -12.38 10.02 -2.28
CA ASN A 135 -11.44 11.13 -2.09
C ASN A 135 -9.98 10.71 -2.37
N PHE A 136 -9.73 9.41 -2.60
CA PHE A 136 -8.40 8.87 -2.82
C PHE A 136 -7.69 9.57 -3.96
N SER A 137 -6.50 10.10 -3.66
CA SER A 137 -5.62 10.72 -4.63
C SER A 137 -4.52 9.75 -5.06
N ASP A 138 -4.34 9.61 -6.36
CA ASP A 138 -3.18 8.90 -6.92
C ASP A 138 -1.95 9.77 -6.60
N CYS A 139 -1.17 9.39 -5.57
CA CYS A 139 -0.01 10.13 -5.05
C CYS A 139 1.10 10.26 -6.10
N LYS A 140 0.85 10.97 -7.19
CA LYS A 140 1.83 11.27 -8.22
C LYS A 140 2.89 12.15 -7.57
N LYS A 141 4.11 11.63 -7.47
CA LYS A 141 5.28 12.43 -7.11
C LYS A 141 5.55 13.42 -8.25
N THR A 142 4.85 14.55 -8.24
CA THR A 142 5.18 15.66 -9.12
C THR A 142 6.55 16.16 -8.71
N ARG A 143 7.54 16.02 -9.59
CA ARG A 143 8.82 16.70 -9.42
C ARG A 143 8.54 18.19 -9.30
N ALA A 144 9.20 18.86 -8.36
CA ALA A 144 9.01 20.28 -8.18
C ALA A 144 9.34 21.01 -9.49
N ALA A 145 8.45 21.91 -9.91
CA ALA A 145 8.50 22.52 -11.24
C ALA A 145 9.82 23.25 -11.54
N TRP A 146 10.59 23.61 -10.51
CA TRP A 146 11.90 24.27 -10.62
C TRP A 146 13.06 23.33 -10.97
N VAL A 147 12.91 22.02 -10.72
CA VAL A 147 14.01 21.05 -10.93
C VAL A 147 14.36 20.95 -12.42
N LEU A 148 13.36 20.99 -13.30
CA LEU A 148 13.58 20.88 -14.74
C LEU A 148 14.24 22.16 -15.32
N PRO A 149 13.77 23.39 -15.04
CA PRO A 149 14.48 24.61 -15.42
C PRO A 149 15.90 24.70 -14.85
N VAL A 150 16.12 24.38 -13.56
CA VAL A 150 17.45 24.49 -12.95
C VAL A 150 18.43 23.48 -13.53
N ALA A 151 18.00 22.24 -13.77
CA ALA A 151 18.83 21.21 -14.39
C ALA A 151 19.31 21.62 -15.81
N ILE A 152 18.55 22.46 -16.52
CA ILE A 152 18.89 22.94 -17.87
C ILE A 152 19.72 24.24 -17.81
N VAL A 153 19.31 25.22 -17.00
CA VAL A 153 19.93 26.56 -17.00
C VAL A 153 21.34 26.54 -16.42
N VAL A 154 21.58 25.78 -15.34
CA VAL A 154 22.90 25.73 -14.67
C VAL A 154 24.03 25.30 -15.61
N PRO A 155 23.94 24.19 -16.36
CA PRO A 155 25.01 23.80 -17.29
C PRO A 155 25.20 24.77 -18.46
N CYS A 156 24.12 25.39 -18.97
CA CYS A 156 24.23 26.39 -20.03
C CYS A 156 25.02 27.63 -19.56
N VAL A 157 24.72 28.12 -18.36
CA VAL A 157 25.40 29.30 -17.79
C VAL A 157 26.86 29.00 -17.49
N THR A 158 27.19 27.81 -16.96
CA THR A 158 28.58 27.44 -16.68
C THR A 158 29.41 27.33 -17.95
N VAL A 159 28.87 26.74 -19.02
CA VAL A 159 29.56 26.65 -20.33
C VAL A 159 29.75 28.04 -20.94
N ALA A 160 28.73 28.91 -20.91
CA ALA A 160 28.84 30.27 -21.43
C ALA A 160 29.91 31.09 -20.68
N ALA A 161 29.94 31.00 -19.35
CA ALA A 161 30.96 31.67 -18.54
C ALA A 161 32.38 31.16 -18.85
N LEU A 162 32.55 29.84 -19.01
CA LEU A 162 33.84 29.26 -19.42
C LEU A 162 34.30 29.77 -20.78
N ILE A 163 33.41 29.85 -21.77
CA ILE A 163 33.74 30.39 -23.10
C ILE A 163 34.21 31.85 -22.99
N ILE A 164 33.51 32.68 -22.21
CA ILE A 164 33.89 34.09 -22.00
C ILE A 164 35.29 34.17 -21.37
N ILE A 165 35.54 33.41 -20.29
CA ILE A 165 36.84 33.40 -19.61
C ILE A 165 37.96 32.95 -20.55
N VAL A 166 37.76 31.85 -21.28
CA VAL A 166 38.74 31.33 -22.26
C VAL A 166 39.00 32.36 -23.35
N SER A 167 37.97 33.00 -23.89
CA SER A 167 38.12 34.03 -24.92
C SER A 167 38.88 35.27 -24.42
N TYR A 168 38.64 35.68 -23.18
CA TYR A 168 39.34 36.80 -22.55
C TYR A 168 40.83 36.48 -22.34
N LEU A 169 41.14 35.30 -21.77
CA LEU A 169 42.52 34.85 -21.60
C LEU A 169 43.25 34.70 -22.93
N TYR A 170 42.57 34.19 -23.96
CA TYR A 170 43.12 34.07 -25.32
C TYR A 170 43.45 35.44 -25.92
N ARG A 171 42.57 36.44 -25.78
CA ARG A 171 42.85 37.81 -26.23
C ARG A 171 44.01 38.45 -25.47
N LYS A 172 44.06 38.28 -24.15
CA LYS A 172 45.11 38.86 -23.30
C LYS A 172 46.49 38.26 -23.55
N HIS A 173 46.57 36.95 -23.78
CA HIS A 173 47.84 36.24 -23.97
C HIS A 173 48.13 35.87 -25.44
N ARG A 174 47.43 36.48 -26.40
CA ARG A 174 47.54 36.19 -27.83
C ARG A 174 48.99 36.19 -28.33
N MET A 175 49.79 37.17 -27.91
CA MET A 175 51.19 37.29 -28.33
C MET A 175 52.07 36.17 -27.78
N THR A 176 51.94 35.86 -26.48
CA THR A 176 52.71 34.78 -25.83
C THR A 176 52.32 33.39 -26.37
N ILE A 177 51.04 33.17 -26.65
CA ILE A 177 50.53 31.91 -27.22
C ILE A 177 50.99 31.73 -28.67
N LEU A 178 51.00 32.80 -29.48
CA LEU A 178 51.52 32.74 -30.86
C LEU A 178 53.02 32.44 -30.86
N MET A 179 53.81 33.11 -30.00
CA MET A 179 55.25 32.84 -29.86
C MET A 179 55.52 31.41 -29.36
N ALA A 180 54.71 30.89 -28.43
CA ALA A 180 54.81 29.51 -27.98
C ALA A 180 54.43 28.51 -29.08
N LYS A 181 53.38 28.78 -29.87
CA LYS A 181 52.97 27.96 -31.02
C LYS A 181 54.06 27.89 -32.08
N ASP A 182 54.69 29.02 -32.40
CA ASP A 182 55.79 29.05 -33.37
C ASP A 182 57.04 28.34 -32.82
N LYS A 183 57.33 28.46 -31.52
CA LYS A 183 58.41 27.70 -30.85
C LYS A 183 58.18 26.19 -30.87
N TYR A 184 56.96 25.73 -30.57
CA TYR A 184 56.60 24.31 -30.64
C TYR A 184 56.59 23.77 -32.08
N LYS A 185 56.07 24.55 -33.04
CA LYS A 185 56.09 24.20 -34.48
C LYS A 185 57.53 24.09 -34.99
N PHE A 186 58.42 24.97 -34.54
CA PHE A 186 59.84 24.92 -34.87
C PHE A 186 60.52 23.66 -34.28
N SER A 187 60.23 23.33 -33.02
CA SER A 187 60.74 22.12 -32.34
C SER A 187 60.28 20.81 -32.99
N LEU A 188 59.01 20.72 -33.41
CA LEU A 188 58.50 19.55 -34.13
C LEU A 188 59.12 19.39 -35.53
N LYS A 189 59.39 20.52 -36.20
CA LYS A 189 60.03 20.52 -37.52
C LYS A 189 61.52 20.15 -37.47
N SER A 190 62.21 20.39 -36.35
CA SER A 190 63.58 19.93 -36.14
C SER A 190 63.66 18.44 -35.79
N LEU A 191 62.63 17.89 -35.12
CA LEU A 191 62.52 16.45 -34.82
C LEU A 191 62.16 15.61 -36.05
N SER A 192 61.41 16.16 -37.01
CA SER A 192 61.05 15.48 -38.27
C SER A 192 62.19 15.48 -39.32
N ARG A 193 63.31 16.17 -39.08
CA ARG A 193 64.47 16.28 -39.99
C ARG A 193 65.67 15.40 -39.60
N LYS A 194 65.47 14.44 -38.69
CA LYS A 194 66.43 13.38 -38.40
C LYS A 194 66.02 12.09 -39.12
#